data_AF-A0A2I0R0E7-F1
#
_entry.id   AF-A0A2I0R0E7-F1
#
_cell.length_a   1.000
_cell.length_b   1.000
_cell.length_c   1.000
_cell.angle_alpha   90.00
_cell.angle_beta   90.00
_cell.angle_gamma   90.00
#
_symmetry.space_group_name_H-M   'P 1'
#
loop_
_entity.id
_entity.type
_entity.pdbx_description
1 polymer ?
#
loop_
_entity_poly.entity_id
_entity_poly.type
_entity_poly.pdbx_seq_one_letter_code
_entity_poly.pdbx_strand_id
1 'polypeptide(L)'
;MNRFFTYVLLIVLILTSAYVFIYYLMADSIGELRTLPTSFLIAIVFYILAQLIKRFLQKKMPWYNWLYYLGLLAVIIPLPLFSVQGNWVFSLTRYGSLFLMLPPVIELVLLIRKK
;
A
#
# COMPACT_ATOMS: atom_id res chain seq x y z
N MET A 1 17.98 -6.00 15.43
CA MET A 1 17.68 -5.72 14.01
C MET A 1 18.53 -4.54 13.59
N ASN A 2 19.31 -4.68 12.51
CA ASN A 2 20.17 -3.59 12.09
C ASN A 2 19.29 -2.41 11.63
N ARG A 3 19.41 -1.24 12.27
CA ARG A 3 18.52 -0.10 12.02
C ARG A 3 18.50 0.30 10.54
N PHE A 4 19.65 0.13 9.86
CA PHE A 4 19.80 0.37 8.43
C PHE A 4 18.82 -0.44 7.57
N PHE A 5 18.70 -1.76 7.78
CA PHE A 5 17.77 -2.60 7.01
C PHE A 5 16.32 -2.17 7.19
N THR A 6 15.94 -1.75 8.41
CA THR A 6 14.60 -1.22 8.67
C THR A 6 14.34 0.04 7.85
N TYR A 7 15.28 0.99 7.83
CA TYR A 7 15.14 2.22 7.04
C TYR A 7 14.99 1.94 5.55
N VAL A 8 15.85 1.09 4.99
CA VAL A 8 15.78 0.70 3.58
C VAL A 8 14.41 0.08 3.26
N LEU A 9 13.94 -0.83 4.11
CA LEU A 9 12.66 -1.50 3.89
C LEU A 9 11.47 -0.53 4.01
N LEU A 10 11.51 0.42 4.95
CA LEU A 10 10.48 1.46 5.06
C LEU A 10 10.46 2.38 3.85
N ILE A 11 11.63 2.79 3.33
CA ILE A 11 11.73 3.60 2.12
C ILE A 11 11.12 2.84 0.93
N VAL A 12 11.46 1.55 0.77
CA VAL A 12 10.88 0.69 -0.28
C VAL A 12 9.36 0.64 -0.16
N LEU A 13 8.81 0.43 1.04
CA LEU A 13 7.37 0.40 1.27
C LEU A 13 6.69 1.75 0.98
N ILE A 14 7.34 2.87 1.32
CA ILE A 14 6.81 4.21 1.05
C ILE A 14 6.80 4.47 -0.46
N LEU A 15 7.90 4.20 -1.17
CA LEU A 15 7.98 4.44 -2.61
C LEU A 15 6.97 3.59 -3.39
N THR A 16 6.84 2.31 -3.04
CA THR A 16 5.90 1.39 -3.70
C THR A 16 4.44 1.76 -3.41
N SER A 17 4.09 2.10 -2.17
CA SER A 17 2.74 2.58 -1.84
C SER A 17 2.43 3.94 -2.46
N ALA A 18 3.39 4.86 -2.54
CA ALA A 18 3.23 6.14 -3.23
C ALA A 18 2.98 5.94 -4.72
N TYR A 19 3.72 5.05 -5.39
CA TYR A 19 3.49 4.69 -6.79
C TYR A 19 2.06 4.18 -7.00
N VAL A 20 1.59 3.26 -6.16
CA VAL A 20 0.23 2.71 -6.21
C VAL A 20 -0.82 3.80 -6.01
N PHE A 21 -0.62 4.66 -5.01
CA PHE A 21 -1.54 5.74 -4.71
C PHE A 21 -1.63 6.76 -5.86
N ILE A 22 -0.48 7.18 -6.41
CA ILE A 22 -0.42 8.11 -7.55
C ILE A 22 -1.10 7.50 -8.77
N TYR A 23 -0.88 6.22 -9.05
CA TYR A 23 -1.56 5.53 -10.15
C TYR A 23 -3.09 5.67 -10.04
N TYR A 24 -3.66 5.41 -8.86
CA TYR A 24 -5.11 5.55 -8.66
C TYR A 24 -5.60 7.00 -8.56
N LEU A 25 -4.73 7.93 -8.19
CA LEU A 25 -5.03 9.36 -8.20
C LEU A 25 -5.10 9.91 -9.63
N MET A 26 -4.27 9.38 -10.53
CA MET A 26 -4.22 9.77 -11.95
C MET A 26 -5.20 8.99 -12.85
N ALA A 27 -5.79 7.89 -12.37
CA ALA A 27 -6.79 7.16 -13.13
C ALA A 27 -8.02 8.04 -13.38
N ASP A 28 -8.47 8.14 -14.63
CA ASP A 28 -9.60 8.99 -15.03
C ASP A 28 -10.92 8.22 -15.15
N SER A 29 -10.83 6.88 -15.23
CA SER A 29 -12.00 6.02 -15.43
C SER A 29 -11.99 4.79 -14.53
N ILE A 30 -13.18 4.24 -14.27
CA ILE A 30 -13.34 2.96 -13.55
C ILE A 30 -12.71 1.81 -14.37
N GLY A 31 -12.63 1.93 -15.70
CA GLY A 31 -11.96 0.96 -16.56
C GLY A 31 -10.49 0.79 -16.21
N GLU A 32 -9.76 1.89 -16.00
CA GLU A 32 -8.33 1.89 -15.63
C GLU A 32 -8.05 1.28 -14.25
N LEU A 33 -9.04 1.30 -13.35
CA LEU A 33 -8.95 0.62 -12.05
C LEU A 33 -8.99 -0.90 -12.17
N ARG A 34 -9.49 -1.41 -13.31
CA ARG A 34 -9.69 -2.84 -13.58
C ARG A 34 -8.64 -3.41 -14.52
N THR A 35 -8.22 -2.63 -15.51
CA THR A 35 -7.17 -3.01 -16.45
C THR A 35 -5.81 -2.59 -15.90
N LEU A 36 -5.43 -3.19 -14.77
CA LEU A 36 -4.17 -2.85 -14.11
C LEU A 36 -2.98 -3.34 -14.95
N PRO A 37 -2.01 -2.47 -15.28
CA PRO A 37 -0.83 -2.87 -16.01
C PRO A 37 0.01 -3.84 -15.18
N THR A 38 0.76 -4.71 -15.85
CA THR A 38 1.62 -5.70 -15.18
C THR A 38 2.63 -5.05 -14.22
N SER A 39 3.14 -3.85 -14.56
CA SER A 39 4.03 -3.08 -13.68
C SER A 39 3.37 -2.72 -12.35
N PHE A 40 2.09 -2.39 -12.35
CA PHE A 40 1.32 -2.11 -11.14
C PHE A 40 1.13 -3.36 -10.28
N LEU A 41 0.77 -4.48 -10.91
CA LEU A 41 0.63 -5.76 -10.21
C LEU A 41 1.96 -6.21 -9.57
N ILE A 42 3.07 -6.05 -10.29
CA ILE A 42 4.42 -6.31 -9.76
C ILE A 42 4.70 -5.41 -8.55
N ALA A 43 4.35 -4.12 -8.59
CA ALA A 43 4.55 -3.21 -7.46
C ALA A 43 3.77 -3.65 -6.22
N ILE A 44 2.53 -4.13 -6.38
CA ILE A 44 1.72 -4.67 -5.28
C ILE A 44 2.35 -5.95 -4.70
N VAL A 45 2.77 -6.88 -5.55
CA VAL A 45 3.46 -8.11 -5.10
C VAL A 45 4.73 -7.75 -4.33
N PHE A 46 5.54 -6.84 -4.86
CA PHE A 46 6.76 -6.40 -4.22
C PHE A 46 6.49 -5.71 -2.86
N TYR A 47 5.44 -4.88 -2.78
CA TYR A 47 4.98 -4.29 -1.53
C TYR A 47 4.60 -5.35 -0.50
N ILE A 48 3.83 -6.37 -0.90
CA ILE A 48 3.41 -7.47 -0.01
C ILE A 48 4.64 -8.24 0.49
N LEU A 49 5.58 -8.59 -0.40
CA LEU A 49 6.81 -9.28 -0.02
C LEU A 49 7.64 -8.44 0.98
N ALA A 50 7.78 -7.15 0.74
CA ALA A 50 8.46 -6.25 1.67
C ALA A 50 7.75 -6.19 3.04
N GLN A 51 6.42 -6.18 3.09
CA GLN A 51 5.67 -6.26 4.35
C GLN A 51 5.87 -7.59 5.08
N LEU A 52 5.91 -8.71 4.36
CA LEU A 52 6.15 -10.04 4.94
C LEU A 52 7.56 -10.13 5.52
N ILE A 53 8.57 -9.64 4.79
CA ILE A 53 9.95 -9.54 5.29
C ILE A 53 9.99 -8.66 6.54
N LYS A 54 9.33 -7.49 6.52
CA LYS A 54 9.24 -6.62 7.72
C LYS A 54 8.66 -7.36 8.91
N ARG A 55 7.57 -8.07 8.69
CA ARG A 55 6.85 -8.83 9.72
C ARG A 55 7.71 -9.94 10.30
N PHE A 56 8.46 -10.66 9.47
CA PHE A 56 9.39 -11.68 9.93
C PHE A 56 10.51 -11.09 10.81
N LEU A 57 10.97 -9.89 10.50
CA LEU A 57 12.03 -9.21 11.24
C LEU A 57 11.53 -8.56 12.56
N GLN A 58 10.25 -8.19 12.64
CA GLN A 58 9.65 -7.53 13.81
C GLN A 58 9.10 -8.55 14.82
N LYS A 59 9.65 -8.58 16.04
CA LYS A 59 9.18 -9.48 17.14
C LYS A 59 7.75 -9.20 17.62
N LYS A 60 7.30 -7.95 17.56
CA LYS A 60 5.95 -7.53 17.92
C LYS A 60 5.42 -6.60 16.84
N MET A 61 4.19 -6.85 16.41
CA MET A 61 3.56 -6.10 15.34
C MET A 61 2.72 -4.95 15.93
N PRO A 62 3.08 -3.67 15.68
CA PRO A 62 2.26 -2.54 16.09
C PRO A 62 0.88 -2.57 15.45
N TRP A 63 -0.14 -2.00 16.12
CA TRP A 63 -1.52 -2.01 15.63
C TRP A 63 -1.68 -1.33 14.25
N TYR A 64 -0.90 -0.28 13.96
CA TYR A 64 -0.97 0.41 12.68
C TYR A 64 -0.45 -0.42 11.50
N ASN A 65 0.34 -1.48 11.76
CA ASN A 65 0.77 -2.41 10.71
C ASN A 65 -0.37 -3.26 10.16
N TRP A 66 -1.58 -3.21 10.72
CA TRP A 66 -2.75 -3.84 10.12
C TRP A 66 -3.42 -2.95 9.06
N LEU A 67 -3.11 -1.65 9.01
CA LEU A 67 -3.76 -0.71 8.10
C LEU A 67 -3.50 -1.04 6.63
N TYR A 68 -2.35 -1.62 6.27
CA TYR A 68 -2.09 -1.98 4.87
C TYR A 68 -3.08 -3.02 4.33
N TYR A 69 -3.68 -3.87 5.18
CA TYR A 69 -4.72 -4.79 4.73
C TYR A 69 -5.94 -4.06 4.20
N LEU A 70 -6.32 -2.93 4.81
CA LEU A 70 -7.39 -2.07 4.29
C LEU A 70 -7.00 -1.47 2.93
N GLY A 71 -5.74 -1.06 2.78
CA GLY A 71 -5.21 -0.59 1.50
C GLY A 71 -5.22 -1.66 0.41
N LEU A 72 -4.82 -2.89 0.74
CA LEU A 72 -4.86 -4.01 -0.19
C LEU A 72 -6.28 -4.36 -0.60
N LEU A 73 -7.23 -4.34 0.34
CA LEU A 73 -8.65 -4.51 0.01
C LEU A 73 -9.11 -3.42 -0.96
N ALA A 74 -8.77 -2.16 -0.73
CA ALA A 74 -9.14 -1.06 -1.63
C ALA A 74 -8.58 -1.23 -3.05
N VAL A 75 -7.37 -1.79 -3.19
CA VAL A 75 -6.74 -2.12 -4.50
C VAL A 75 -7.46 -3.29 -5.18
N ILE A 76 -7.89 -4.30 -4.41
CA ILE A 76 -8.48 -5.53 -4.95
C ILE A 76 -9.97 -5.35 -5.29
N ILE A 77 -10.73 -4.59 -4.49
CA ILE A 77 -12.18 -4.38 -4.65
C ILE A 77 -12.65 -4.03 -6.07
N PRO A 78 -11.99 -3.15 -6.85
CA PRO A 78 -12.47 -2.83 -8.19
C PRO A 78 -12.37 -4.01 -9.16
N LEU A 79 -11.50 -4.99 -8.91
CA LEU A 79 -11.24 -6.13 -9.79
C LEU A 79 -12.47 -7.04 -9.94
N PRO A 80 -13.07 -7.63 -8.89
CA PRO A 80 -14.24 -8.50 -9.06
C PRO A 80 -15.52 -7.73 -9.42
N LEU A 81 -15.59 -6.42 -9.17
CA LEU A 81 -16.80 -5.62 -9.34
C LEU A 81 -16.95 -5.07 -10.77
N PHE A 82 -16.84 -5.93 -11.79
CA PHE A 82 -16.85 -5.51 -13.21
C PHE A 82 -18.16 -4.82 -13.67
N SER A 83 -19.30 -5.16 -13.07
CA SER A 83 -20.61 -4.59 -13.42
C SER A 83 -20.97 -3.32 -12.64
N VAL A 84 -20.24 -3.00 -11.57
CA VAL A 84 -20.57 -1.86 -10.69
C VAL A 84 -19.94 -0.59 -11.25
N GLN A 85 -20.76 0.35 -11.73
CA GLN A 85 -20.28 1.66 -12.20
C GLN A 85 -20.34 2.75 -11.11
N GLY A 86 -20.52 2.36 -9.85
CA GLY A 86 -20.69 3.31 -8.76
C GLY A 86 -19.41 4.11 -8.48
N ASN A 87 -19.55 5.45 -8.43
CA ASN A 87 -18.49 6.39 -8.04
C ASN A 87 -17.86 6.07 -6.67
N TRP A 88 -18.56 5.31 -5.83
CA TRP A 88 -18.06 4.85 -4.54
C TRP A 88 -16.87 3.89 -4.67
N VAL A 89 -16.85 3.01 -5.69
CA VAL A 89 -15.71 2.09 -5.93
C VAL A 89 -14.47 2.90 -6.27
N PHE A 90 -14.65 3.89 -7.15
CA PHE A 90 -13.58 4.78 -7.58
C PHE A 90 -13.00 5.57 -6.40
N SER A 91 -13.87 6.20 -5.60
CA SER A 91 -13.45 6.92 -4.39
C SER A 91 -12.78 6.00 -3.37
N LEU A 92 -13.33 4.80 -3.15
CA LEU A 92 -12.79 3.83 -2.21
C LEU A 92 -11.40 3.35 -2.62
N THR A 93 -11.17 3.05 -3.90
CA THR A 93 -9.85 2.63 -4.38
C THR A 93 -8.83 3.77 -4.29
N ARG A 94 -9.23 4.99 -4.71
CA ARG A 94 -8.34 6.17 -4.68
C ARG A 94 -7.92 6.52 -3.26
N TYR A 95 -8.87 6.72 -2.34
CA TYR A 95 -8.54 7.10 -0.96
C TYR A 95 -8.12 5.91 -0.10
N GLY A 96 -8.67 4.72 -0.34
CA GLY A 96 -8.32 3.52 0.40
C GLY A 96 -6.88 3.07 0.15
N SER A 97 -6.33 3.29 -1.05
CA SER A 97 -4.93 2.95 -1.34
C SER A 97 -3.92 3.72 -0.48
N LEU A 98 -4.29 4.88 0.10
CA LEU A 98 -3.47 5.59 1.10
C LEU A 98 -3.13 4.74 2.32
N PHE A 99 -4.00 3.79 2.68
CA PHE A 99 -3.77 2.90 3.82
C PHE A 99 -2.56 1.96 3.62
N LEU A 100 -2.06 1.80 2.38
CA LEU A 100 -0.77 1.16 2.13
C LEU A 100 0.41 2.01 2.61
N MET A 101 0.29 3.32 2.55
CA MET A 101 1.36 4.26 2.88
C MET A 101 1.40 4.60 4.39
N LEU A 102 0.26 4.54 5.07
CA LEU A 102 0.16 4.88 6.50
C LEU A 102 1.12 4.08 7.40
N PRO A 103 1.15 2.74 7.40
CA PRO A 103 2.03 1.99 8.29
C PRO A 103 3.52 2.33 8.16
N PRO A 104 4.13 2.32 6.96
CA PRO A 104 5.56 2.60 6.84
C PRO A 104 5.90 4.07 7.15
N VAL A 105 5.00 5.02 6.88
CA VAL A 105 5.20 6.44 7.26
C VAL A 105 5.13 6.62 8.77
N ILE A 106 4.12 6.06 9.44
CA ILE A 106 3.98 6.11 10.91
C ILE A 106 5.23 5.49 11.56
N GLU A 107 5.67 4.34 11.07
CA GLU A 107 6.85 3.66 11.59
C GLU A 107 8.12 4.51 11.41
N LEU A 108 8.31 5.12 10.23
CA LEU A 108 9.44 6.01 9.96
C LEU A 108 9.46 7.21 10.91
N VAL A 109 8.32 7.88 11.11
CA VAL A 109 8.20 9.01 12.05
C VAL A 109 8.54 8.58 13.48
N LEU A 110 8.05 7.42 13.92
CA LEU A 110 8.36 6.89 15.24
C LEU A 110 9.84 6.54 15.42
N LEU A 111 10.51 6.04 14.38
CA LEU A 111 11.95 5.76 14.40
C LEU A 111 12.78 7.04 14.49
N ILE A 112 12.40 8.09 13.75
CA ILE A 112 13.07 9.39 13.79
C ILE A 112 12.90 10.07 15.16
N ARG A 113 11.68 10.02 15.74
CA ARG A 113 11.39 10.62 17.06
C ARG A 113 12.02 9.89 18.26
N LYS A 114 12.44 8.63 18.09
CA LYS A 114 13.12 7.84 19.13
C LYS A 114 14.63 8.02 19.11
N LYS A 115 15.18 8.74 18.14
CA LYS A 115 16.53 9.31 18.22
C LYS A 115 16.47 10.59 19.03
#